data_AF-A0A1X2GER8-F1
#
_entry.id   AF-A0A1X2GER8-F1
#
_cell.length_a   1.000
_cell.length_b   1.000
_cell.length_c   1.000
_cell.angle_alpha   90.00
_cell.angle_beta   90.00
_cell.angle_gamma   90.00
#
_symmetry.space_group_name_H-M   'P 1'
#
loop_
_entity.id
_entity.type
_entity.pdbx_description
1 polymer ?
#
loop_
_entity_poly.entity_id
_entity_poly.type
_entity_poly.pdbx_seq_one_letter_code
_entity_poly.pdbx_strand_id
1 'polypeptide(L)'
;MYGFGDVANPADDSIALMDDLVIDYISEMVSDVSSASEAKGRIRVEDFKFVLRKDPKKLARVEELLYMNEDIRRAKQLFDEGEMERNEQQKSQQQQQQQQQQQSKQPPIVPPPPSQRHQPTH
;
A
#
# COMPACT_ATOMS: atom_id res chain seq x y z
N MET A 1 -17.31 17.53 -19.59
CA MET A 1 -18.14 17.97 -20.74
C MET A 1 -17.79 17.17 -22.00
N TYR A 2 -16.60 17.32 -22.61
CA TYR A 2 -16.18 16.55 -23.82
C TYR A 2 -16.38 15.03 -23.74
N GLY A 3 -15.99 14.40 -22.62
CA GLY A 3 -16.14 12.95 -22.43
C GLY A 3 -17.59 12.42 -22.41
N PHE A 4 -18.58 13.32 -22.38
CA PHE A 4 -20.01 13.01 -22.51
C PHE A 4 -20.59 13.45 -23.86
N GLY A 5 -19.74 13.77 -24.84
CA GLY A 5 -20.13 14.12 -26.21
C GLY A 5 -20.19 15.62 -26.52
N ASP A 6 -19.74 16.48 -25.62
CA ASP A 6 -19.59 17.91 -25.90
C ASP A 6 -18.36 18.19 -26.79
N VAL A 7 -18.17 19.43 -27.22
CA VAL A 7 -16.96 19.89 -27.94
C VAL A 7 -15.74 19.96 -27.02
N ALA A 8 -14.54 19.94 -27.61
CA ALA A 8 -13.28 19.95 -26.84
C ALA A 8 -13.07 21.25 -26.05
N ASN A 9 -13.59 22.37 -26.56
CA ASN A 9 -13.58 23.67 -25.89
C ASN A 9 -15.01 24.22 -25.79
N PRO A 10 -15.76 23.83 -24.74
CA PRO A 10 -17.12 24.32 -24.49
C PRO A 10 -17.15 25.84 -24.26
N ALA A 11 -18.34 26.43 -24.35
CA ALA A 11 -18.52 27.85 -24.04
C ALA A 11 -18.27 28.13 -22.54
N ASP A 12 -17.61 29.24 -22.23
CA ASP A 12 -17.26 29.65 -20.86
C ASP A 12 -18.50 29.75 -19.96
N ASP A 13 -19.60 30.31 -20.47
CA ASP A 13 -20.87 30.43 -19.73
C ASP A 13 -21.46 29.05 -19.36
N SER A 14 -21.32 28.05 -20.24
CA SER A 14 -21.78 26.69 -19.97
C SER A 14 -20.89 25.99 -18.94
N ILE A 15 -19.59 26.28 -18.94
CA ILE A 15 -18.64 25.78 -17.93
C ILE A 15 -18.99 26.37 -16.57
N ALA A 16 -19.20 27.69 -16.50
CA ALA A 16 -19.58 28.37 -15.26
C ALA A 16 -20.89 27.81 -14.67
N LEU A 17 -21.92 27.64 -15.51
CA LEU A 17 -23.17 27.04 -15.06
C LEU A 17 -23.00 25.59 -14.60
N MET A 18 -22.19 24.79 -15.30
CA MET A 18 -21.90 23.41 -14.86
C MET A 18 -21.19 23.37 -13.50
N ASP A 19 -20.31 24.33 -13.22
CA ASP A 19 -19.64 24.43 -11.92
C ASP A 19 -20.65 24.67 -10.80
N ASP A 20 -21.53 25.66 -10.98
CA ASP A 20 -22.60 25.97 -10.03
C ASP A 20 -23.51 24.75 -9.77
N LEU A 21 -23.96 24.08 -10.84
CA LEU A 21 -24.82 22.90 -10.74
C LEU A 21 -24.15 21.74 -10.00
N VAL A 22 -22.84 21.55 -10.17
CA VAL A 22 -22.09 20.48 -9.49
C VAL A 22 -21.92 20.81 -8.00
N ILE A 23 -21.65 22.06 -7.66
CA ILE A 23 -21.54 22.51 -6.27
C ILE A 23 -22.88 22.30 -5.53
N ASP A 24 -23.99 22.72 -6.16
CA ASP A 24 -25.32 22.55 -5.60
C ASP A 24 -25.65 21.06 -5.41
N TYR A 25 -25.41 20.24 -6.43
CA TYR A 25 -25.66 18.80 -6.36
C TYR A 25 -24.90 18.10 -5.23
N ILE A 26 -23.60 18.40 -5.07
CA ILE A 26 -22.78 17.82 -4.00
C ILE A 26 -23.27 18.30 -2.64
N SER A 27 -23.60 19.58 -2.51
CA SER A 27 -24.06 20.18 -1.26
C SER A 27 -25.38 19.57 -0.80
N GLU A 28 -26.35 19.43 -1.71
CA GLU A 28 -27.63 18.77 -1.44
C GLU A 28 -27.43 17.31 -1.03
N MET A 29 -26.61 16.55 -1.77
CA MET A 29 -26.34 15.15 -1.43
C MET A 29 -25.70 14.99 -0.06
N VAL A 30 -24.70 15.81 0.28
CA VAL A 30 -24.04 15.75 1.59
C VAL A 30 -25.00 16.15 2.70
N SER A 31 -25.91 17.10 2.45
CA SER A 31 -26.97 17.46 3.39
C SER A 31 -27.92 16.28 3.66
N ASP A 32 -28.35 15.58 2.61
CA ASP A 32 -29.19 14.39 2.72
C ASP A 32 -28.49 13.26 3.49
N VAL A 33 -27.22 13.01 3.17
CA VAL A 33 -26.38 12.02 3.86
C VAL A 33 -26.16 12.39 5.31
N SER A 34 -25.87 13.65 5.61
CA SER A 34 -25.70 14.14 6.98
C SER A 34 -26.98 14.01 7.80
N SER A 35 -28.14 14.18 7.16
CA SER A 35 -29.46 14.05 7.80
C SER A 35 -29.84 12.60 8.06
N ALA A 36 -29.41 11.69 7.18
CA ALA A 36 -29.64 10.25 7.31
C ALA A 36 -28.60 9.53 8.18
N SER A 37 -27.45 10.14 8.46
CA SER A 37 -26.39 9.53 9.26
C SER A 37 -26.80 9.37 10.72
N GLU A 38 -26.59 8.18 11.27
CA GLU A 38 -26.82 7.87 12.69
C GLU A 38 -25.80 8.57 13.61
N ALA A 39 -24.60 8.85 13.10
CA ALA A 39 -23.52 9.45 13.85
C ALA A 39 -23.52 10.97 13.68
N LYS A 40 -24.01 11.68 14.69
CA LYS A 40 -24.08 13.15 14.67
C LYS A 40 -22.69 13.75 14.45
N GLY A 41 -22.52 14.49 13.36
CA GLY A 41 -21.28 15.19 13.00
C GLY A 41 -20.20 14.31 12.35
N ARG A 42 -20.48 13.04 12.03
CA ARG A 42 -19.53 12.18 11.31
C ARG A 42 -20.22 11.38 10.21
N ILE A 43 -19.85 11.67 8.97
CA ILE A 43 -20.34 10.93 7.80
C ILE A 43 -19.42 9.75 7.50
N ARG A 44 -20.00 8.60 7.18
CA ARG A 44 -19.32 7.38 6.73
C ARG A 44 -19.72 7.00 5.31
N VAL A 45 -18.97 6.09 4.70
CA VAL A 45 -19.26 5.57 3.34
C VAL A 45 -20.61 4.85 3.30
N GLU A 46 -20.95 4.14 4.38
CA GLU A 46 -22.21 3.43 4.52
C GLU A 46 -23.42 4.37 4.46
N ASP A 47 -23.27 5.61 4.96
CA ASP A 47 -24.33 6.61 4.94
C ASP A 47 -24.63 7.05 3.49
N PHE A 48 -23.59 7.19 2.64
CA PHE A 48 -23.75 7.42 1.21
C PHE A 48 -24.44 6.24 0.51
N LYS A 49 -24.01 5.00 0.81
CA LYS A 49 -24.64 3.80 0.25
C LYS A 49 -26.12 3.73 0.62
N PHE A 50 -26.46 4.11 1.86
CA PHE A 50 -27.83 4.16 2.31
C PHE A 50 -28.66 5.19 1.54
N VAL A 51 -28.19 6.44 1.40
CA VAL A 51 -28.92 7.47 0.62
C VAL A 51 -29.09 7.04 -0.85
N LEU A 52 -28.05 6.44 -1.44
CA LEU A 52 -28.06 5.98 -2.83
C LEU A 52 -28.82 4.66 -3.07
N ARG A 53 -29.39 4.03 -2.04
CA ARG A 53 -30.05 2.70 -2.16
C ARG A 53 -31.17 2.61 -3.20
N LYS A 54 -31.76 3.75 -3.58
CA LYS A 54 -32.83 3.84 -4.59
C LYS A 54 -32.31 4.11 -6.01
N ASP A 55 -31.02 4.40 -6.18
CA ASP A 55 -30.37 4.59 -7.47
C ASP A 55 -29.36 3.46 -7.70
N PRO A 56 -29.78 2.32 -8.29
CA PRO A 56 -28.93 1.14 -8.42
C PRO A 56 -27.70 1.41 -9.30
N LYS A 57 -27.76 2.35 -10.24
CA LYS A 57 -26.62 2.70 -11.10
C LYS A 57 -25.55 3.44 -10.32
N LYS A 58 -25.93 4.47 -9.56
CA LYS A 58 -24.99 5.21 -8.71
C LYS A 58 -24.42 4.33 -7.61
N LEU A 59 -25.26 3.50 -6.97
CA LEU A 59 -24.81 2.58 -5.93
C LEU A 59 -23.78 1.57 -6.47
N ALA A 60 -24.07 0.91 -7.60
CA ALA A 60 -23.15 -0.03 -8.22
C ALA A 60 -21.81 0.63 -8.57
N ARG A 61 -21.85 1.87 -9.08
CA ARG A 61 -20.64 2.62 -9.39
C ARG A 61 -19.81 2.95 -8.13
N VAL A 62 -20.46 3.29 -7.02
CA VAL A 62 -19.76 3.49 -5.74
C VAL A 62 -19.07 2.21 -5.28
N GLU A 63 -19.77 1.07 -5.33
CA GLU A 63 -19.21 -0.22 -4.93
C GLU A 63 -18.02 -0.64 -5.80
N GLU A 64 -18.12 -0.46 -7.11
CA GLU A 64 -17.03 -0.71 -8.05
C GLU A 64 -15.79 0.14 -7.73
N LEU A 65 -15.98 1.45 -7.48
CA LEU A 65 -14.88 2.37 -7.17
C LEU A 65 -14.22 2.02 -5.83
N LEU A 66 -14.99 1.63 -4.82
CA LEU A 66 -14.46 1.20 -3.53
C LEU A 66 -13.64 -0.09 -3.69
N TYR A 67 -14.16 -1.06 -4.45
CA TYR A 67 -13.45 -2.31 -4.75
C TYR A 67 -12.12 -2.05 -5.47
N MET A 68 -12.12 -1.24 -6.52
CA MET A 68 -10.89 -0.88 -7.25
C MET A 68 -9.87 -0.17 -6.35
N ASN A 69 -10.32 0.69 -5.45
CA ASN A 69 -9.44 1.37 -4.50
C ASN A 69 -8.80 0.39 -3.51
N GLU A 70 -9.57 -0.58 -3.01
CA GLU A 70 -9.04 -1.66 -2.16
C GLU A 70 -8.02 -2.53 -2.91
N ASP A 71 -8.31 -2.89 -4.16
CA ASP A 71 -7.39 -3.66 -5.01
C ASP A 71 -6.08 -2.91 -5.23
N ILE A 72 -6.14 -1.61 -5.55
CA ILE A 72 -4.95 -0.75 -5.69
C ILE A 72 -4.16 -0.70 -4.37
N ARG A 73 -4.85 -0.57 -3.24
CA ARG A 73 -4.21 -0.51 -1.92
C ARG A 73 -3.50 -1.83 -1.59
N ARG A 74 -4.15 -2.96 -1.85
CA ARG A 74 -3.57 -4.30 -1.64
C ARG A 74 -2.37 -4.53 -2.55
N ALA A 75 -2.46 -4.14 -3.83
CA ALA A 75 -1.35 -4.24 -4.75
C ALA A 75 -0.12 -3.47 -4.23
N LYS A 76 -0.32 -2.23 -3.76
CA LYS A 76 0.77 -1.42 -3.18
C LYS A 76 1.41 -2.09 -1.95
N GLN A 77 0.61 -2.66 -1.04
CA GLN A 77 1.13 -3.35 0.14
C GLN A 77 2.00 -4.56 -0.24
N LEU A 78 1.58 -5.37 -1.21
CA LEU A 78 2.36 -6.52 -1.69
C LEU A 78 3.71 -6.09 -2.29
N PHE A 79 3.77 -4.93 -2.96
CA PHE A 79 5.04 -4.39 -3.47
C PHE A 79 5.98 -3.98 -2.34
N ASP A 80 5.47 -3.25 -1.34
CA ASP A 80 6.26 -2.78 -0.21
C ASP A 80 6.79 -3.95 0.64
N GLU A 81 5.96 -4.96 0.91
CA GLU A 81 6.35 -6.18 1.62
C GLU A 81 7.42 -6.97 0.85
N GLY A 82 7.23 -7.17 -0.47
CA GLY A 82 8.21 -7.87 -1.30
C GLY A 82 9.56 -7.14 -1.42
N GLU A 83 9.58 -5.80 -1.33
CA GLU A 83 10.83 -5.03 -1.26
C GLU A 83 11.55 -5.22 0.07
N MET A 84 10.83 -5.23 1.19
CA MET A 84 11.41 -5.50 2.50
C MET A 84 12.03 -6.91 2.55
N GLU A 85 11.31 -7.92 2.10
CA GLU A 85 11.81 -9.31 2.08
C GLU A 85 13.07 -9.46 1.22
N ARG A 86 13.12 -8.84 0.04
CA ARG A 86 14.32 -8.86 -0.82
C ARG A 86 15.52 -8.21 -0.13
N ASN A 87 15.31 -7.09 0.55
CA ASN A 87 16.38 -6.38 1.25
C ASN A 87 16.91 -7.18 2.45
N GLU A 88 16.04 -7.88 3.18
CA GLU A 88 16.44 -8.77 4.29
C GLU A 88 17.22 -9.99 3.80
N GLN A 89 16.83 -10.57 2.67
CA GLN A 89 17.56 -11.66 2.04
C GLN A 89 18.96 -11.22 1.60
N GLN A 90 19.11 -10.01 1.03
CA GLN A 90 20.42 -9.50 0.65
C GLN A 90 21.33 -9.23 1.86
N LYS A 91 20.78 -8.67 2.95
CA LYS A 91 21.53 -8.43 4.19
C LYS A 91 22.01 -9.72 4.84
N SER A 92 21.13 -10.72 4.94
CA SER A 92 21.47 -12.02 5.55
C SER A 92 22.53 -12.77 4.73
N GLN A 93 22.45 -12.74 3.40
CA GLN A 93 23.48 -13.32 2.52
C GLN A 93 24.84 -12.61 2.68
N GLN A 94 24.86 -11.27 2.73
CA GLN A 94 26.11 -10.54 2.97
C GLN A 94 26.72 -10.85 4.34
N GLN A 95 25.89 -11.00 5.37
CA GLN A 95 26.36 -11.28 6.73
C GLN A 95 26.97 -12.69 6.84
N GLN A 96 26.38 -13.69 6.17
CA GLN A 96 26.94 -15.04 6.09
C GLN A 96 28.27 -15.08 5.33
N GLN A 97 28.37 -14.34 4.21
CA GLN A 97 29.65 -14.26 3.47
C GLN A 97 30.75 -13.60 4.30
N GLN A 98 30.43 -12.56 5.08
CA GLN A 98 31.41 -11.92 5.97
C GLN A 98 31.88 -12.86 7.09
N GLN A 99 30.99 -13.67 7.67
CA GLN A 99 31.37 -14.64 8.71
C GLN A 99 32.29 -15.74 8.17
N GLN A 100 32.00 -16.26 6.97
CA GLN A 100 32.85 -17.28 6.33
C GLN A 100 34.26 -16.75 6.01
N GLN A 101 34.37 -15.49 5.54
CA GLN A 101 35.67 -14.86 5.29
C GLN A 101 36.47 -14.57 6.56
N GLN A 102 35.83 -14.40 7.73
CA GLN A 102 36.53 -14.23 9.00
C GLN A 102 37.03 -15.56 9.56
N GLN A 103 36.27 -16.64 9.39
CA GLN A 103 36.69 -17.98 9.83
C GLN A 103 37.85 -18.53 8.99
N SER A 104 37.92 -18.23 7.69
CA SER A 104 39.03 -18.66 6.83
C SER A 104 40.36 -17.93 7.07
N LYS A 105 40.37 -16.85 7.88
CA LYS A 105 41.59 -16.11 8.26
C LYS A 105 42.23 -16.61 9.55
N GLN A 106 41.65 -17.59 10.25
CA GLN A 106 42.31 -18.20 11.41
C GLN A 106 43.45 -19.12 10.94
N PRO A 107 44.68 -18.96 11.44
CA PRO A 107 45.79 -19.83 11.07
C PRO A 107 45.48 -21.28 11.50
N PRO A 108 45.89 -22.30 10.72
CA PRO A 108 45.64 -23.68 11.06
C PRO A 108 46.22 -24.00 12.44
N ILE A 109 45.41 -24.64 13.29
CA ILE A 109 45.85 -25.12 14.61
C ILE A 109 46.94 -26.16 14.38
N VAL A 110 48.20 -25.76 14.56
CA VAL A 110 49.33 -26.69 14.53
C VAL A 110 49.21 -27.58 15.76
N PRO A 111 49.07 -28.91 15.61
CA PRO A 111 49.03 -29.79 16.77
C PRO A 111 50.33 -29.64 17.56
N PRO A 112 50.28 -29.60 18.90
CA PRO A 112 51.48 -29.48 19.72
C PRO A 112 52.39 -30.68 19.43
N PRO A 113 53.72 -30.46 19.29
CA PRO A 113 54.65 -31.53 18.98
C PRO A 113 54.61 -32.60 20.09
N PRO A 114 54.71 -33.89 19.72
CA PRO A 114 54.66 -34.97 20.70
C PRO A 114 55.81 -34.81 21.71
N SER A 115 55.47 -34.78 22.99
CA SER A 115 56.43 -34.69 24.09
C SER A 115 57.48 -35.80 23.94
N GLN A 116 58.74 -35.42 23.71
CA GLN A 116 59.83 -36.37 23.65
C GLN A 116 59.96 -37.06 25.02
N ARG A 117 59.51 -38.31 25.07
CA ARG A 117 59.66 -39.20 26.23
C ARG A 117 61.15 -39.38 26.46
N HIS A 118 61.70 -38.68 27.45
CA HIS A 118 63.05 -38.89 27.91
C HIS A 118 63.15 -40.33 28.39
N GLN A 119 63.91 -41.15 27.68
CA GLN A 119 64.28 -42.47 28.19
C GLN A 119 65.32 -42.26 29.30
N PRO A 120 65.13 -42.85 30.48
CA PRO A 120 66.15 -42.77 31.52
C PRO A 120 67.36 -43.61 31.10
N THR A 121 68.52 -42.96 31.00
CA THR A 121 69.81 -43.64 30.84
C THR A 121 70.18 -44.32 32.16
N HIS A 122 70.46 -45.62 32.09
CA HIS A 122 71.10 -46.39 33.15
C HIS A 122 72.60 -46.08 33.24
#